data_AF-A0A3Q0KQ65-F1
#
_entry.id   AF-A0A3Q0KQ65-F1
#
_cell.length_a   1.000
_cell.length_b   1.000
_cell.length_c   1.000
_cell.angle_alpha   90.00
_cell.angle_beta   90.00
_cell.angle_gamma   90.00
#
_symmetry.space_group_name_H-M   'P 1'
#
loop_
_entity.id
_entity.type
_entity.pdbx_description
1 polymer ?
#
loop_
_entity_poly.entity_id
_entity_poly.type
_entity_poly.pdbx_seq_one_letter_code
_entity_poly.pdbx_strand_id
1 'polypeptide(L)'
;MLCVLLVMYYIGERKFNRGALLNAGFLEVSKFKEYGCFILHDVDKLPEDDQIIYTCGPNPTHLSASLSTFNYKLIYERFFGGVVTFTRNQYLKINGFSNLYEGWGGEDDDLLLRVEQSGYNLSRINVLTGRYYALSHNTDKLNEKNPERFVFQVVKNFRESI
;
A
#
# COMPACT_ATOMS: atom_id res chain seq x y z
N MET A 1 7.73 -5.59 -19.18
CA MET A 1 7.77 -5.82 -17.72
C MET A 1 6.51 -6.55 -17.32
N LEU A 2 6.60 -7.70 -16.64
CA LEU A 2 5.43 -8.44 -16.20
C LEU A 2 4.95 -7.93 -14.84
N CYS A 3 3.64 -7.74 -14.71
CA CYS A 3 2.98 -7.26 -13.49
C CYS A 3 2.29 -8.39 -12.73
N VAL A 4 2.19 -8.25 -11.40
CA VAL A 4 1.32 -9.07 -10.55
C VAL A 4 0.49 -8.16 -9.64
N LEU A 5 -0.80 -8.46 -9.55
CA LEU A 5 -1.73 -7.81 -8.64
C LEU A 5 -1.82 -8.62 -7.34
N LEU A 6 -1.46 -8.00 -6.22
CA LEU A 6 -1.54 -8.58 -4.89
C LEU A 6 -2.77 -8.06 -4.17
N VAL A 7 -3.83 -8.87 -4.20
CA VAL A 7 -5.05 -8.68 -3.39
C VAL A 7 -5.01 -9.72 -2.28
N MET A 8 -4.61 -9.29 -1.10
CA MET A 8 -4.47 -10.17 0.06
C MET A 8 -5.60 -9.89 1.04
N TYR A 9 -6.21 -10.95 1.59
CA TYR A 9 -7.19 -10.83 2.67
C TYR A 9 -6.68 -11.56 3.91
N TYR A 10 -7.10 -11.07 5.08
CA TYR A 10 -6.76 -11.68 6.36
C TYR A 10 -7.95 -12.49 6.88
N ILE A 11 -7.70 -13.73 7.29
CA ILE A 11 -8.62 -14.51 8.12
C ILE A 11 -7.85 -14.87 9.39
N GLY A 12 -8.29 -14.34 10.52
CA GLY A 12 -7.74 -14.68 11.82
C GLY A 12 -8.38 -13.89 12.94
N GLU A 13 -7.99 -14.23 14.16
CA GLU A 13 -8.56 -13.68 15.40
C GLU A 13 -7.65 -12.61 16.04
N ARG A 14 -6.57 -12.22 15.38
CA ARG A 14 -5.64 -11.18 15.85
C ARG A 14 -5.87 -9.89 15.07
N LYS A 15 -5.26 -8.80 15.57
CA LYS A 15 -5.19 -7.53 14.86
C LYS A 15 -4.57 -7.76 13.49
N PHE A 16 -5.22 -7.22 12.46
CA PHE A 16 -4.76 -7.26 11.10
C PHE A 16 -3.48 -6.45 10.97
N ASN A 17 -2.49 -7.02 10.28
CA ASN A 17 -1.25 -6.36 9.91
C ASN A 17 -1.15 -6.38 8.38
N ARG A 18 -1.65 -5.31 7.76
CA ARG A 18 -1.71 -5.18 6.30
C ARG A 18 -0.33 -5.20 5.67
N GLY A 19 0.63 -4.48 6.27
CA GLY A 19 2.00 -4.40 5.79
C GLY A 19 2.67 -5.77 5.74
N ALA A 20 2.61 -6.52 6.84
CA ALA A 20 3.17 -7.88 6.90
C ALA A 20 2.49 -8.83 5.90
N LEU A 21 1.17 -8.71 5.71
CA LEU A 21 0.45 -9.55 4.75
C LEU A 21 0.89 -9.26 3.30
N LEU A 22 1.07 -7.99 2.92
CA LEU A 22 1.55 -7.61 1.60
C LEU A 22 3.02 -8.00 1.39
N ASN A 23 3.86 -7.88 2.41
CA ASN A 23 5.23 -8.40 2.40
C ASN A 23 5.27 -9.92 2.14
N ALA A 24 4.45 -10.69 2.87
CA ALA A 24 4.33 -12.14 2.65
C ALA A 24 3.83 -12.46 1.24
N GLY A 25 2.85 -11.71 0.73
CA GLY A 25 2.36 -11.85 -0.64
C GLY A 25 3.46 -11.60 -1.68
N PHE A 26 4.26 -10.54 -1.52
CA PHE A 26 5.41 -10.25 -2.38
C PHE A 26 6.43 -11.40 -2.38
N LEU A 27 6.77 -11.93 -1.19
CA LEU A 27 7.72 -13.03 -1.06
C LEU A 27 7.20 -14.31 -1.71
N GLU A 28 5.92 -14.65 -1.51
CA GLU A 28 5.37 -15.89 -2.06
C GLU A 28 5.24 -15.85 -3.57
N VAL A 29 4.64 -14.81 -4.15
CA VAL A 29 4.50 -14.75 -5.62
C VAL A 29 5.86 -14.74 -6.33
N SER A 30 6.88 -14.21 -5.65
CA SER A 30 8.26 -14.20 -6.13
C SER A 30 8.90 -15.59 -6.25
N LYS A 31 8.36 -16.62 -5.59
CA LYS A 31 8.82 -18.01 -5.75
C LYS A 31 8.28 -18.67 -7.02
N PHE A 32 7.11 -18.24 -7.48
CA PHE A 32 6.44 -18.83 -8.65
C PHE A 32 6.98 -18.26 -9.96
N LYS A 33 7.29 -16.96 -10.00
CA LYS A 33 7.75 -16.28 -11.21
C LYS A 33 8.48 -14.98 -10.88
N GLU A 34 9.40 -14.60 -11.75
CA GLU A 34 10.04 -13.29 -11.69
C GLU A 34 9.10 -12.21 -12.24
N TYR A 35 8.40 -11.52 -11.34
CA TYR A 35 7.60 -10.33 -11.64
C TYR A 35 8.47 -9.07 -11.51
N GLY A 36 8.36 -8.18 -12.49
CA GLY A 36 9.07 -6.90 -12.49
C GLY A 36 8.28 -5.77 -11.85
N CYS A 37 6.96 -5.92 -11.75
CA CYS A 37 6.03 -4.92 -11.21
C CYS A 37 4.99 -5.56 -10.28
N PHE A 38 4.75 -4.92 -9.14
CA PHE A 38 3.86 -5.35 -8.09
C PHE A 38 2.83 -4.26 -7.84
N ILE A 39 1.55 -4.61 -7.91
CA ILE A 39 0.44 -3.72 -7.59
C ILE A 39 -0.12 -4.20 -6.25
N LEU A 40 0.10 -3.43 -5.20
CA LEU A 40 -0.38 -3.70 -3.85
C LEU A 40 -1.76 -3.07 -3.73
N HIS A 41 -2.78 -3.88 -3.48
CA HIS A 41 -4.15 -3.46 -3.72
C HIS A 41 -5.06 -3.90 -2.59
N ASP A 42 -5.69 -2.93 -1.93
CA ASP A 42 -6.74 -3.18 -0.95
C ASP A 42 -7.92 -3.91 -1.60
N VAL A 43 -8.45 -4.94 -0.93
CA VAL A 43 -9.51 -5.80 -1.46
C VAL A 43 -10.84 -5.07 -1.70
N ASP A 44 -11.04 -3.92 -1.05
CA ASP A 44 -12.28 -3.15 -1.05
C ASP A 44 -12.25 -1.93 -1.99
N LYS A 45 -11.25 -1.80 -2.86
CA LYS A 45 -11.12 -0.67 -3.80
C LYS A 45 -11.40 -1.14 -5.22
N LEU A 46 -12.30 -0.49 -5.94
CA LEU A 46 -12.62 -0.83 -7.34
C LEU A 46 -12.30 0.36 -8.25
N PRO A 47 -11.50 0.18 -9.33
CA PRO A 47 -11.23 1.27 -10.26
C PRO A 47 -12.52 1.68 -11.00
N GLU A 48 -12.75 2.99 -11.13
CA GLU A 48 -13.93 3.54 -11.84
C GLU A 48 -13.65 3.93 -13.29
N ASP A 49 -12.38 3.99 -13.70
CA ASP A 49 -11.92 4.41 -15.02
C ASP A 49 -11.01 3.34 -15.63
N ASP A 50 -11.28 2.93 -16.87
CA ASP A 50 -10.54 1.89 -17.58
C ASP A 50 -9.16 2.37 -18.07
N GLN A 51 -8.89 3.67 -18.00
CA GLN A 51 -7.58 4.27 -18.25
C GLN A 51 -6.61 4.09 -17.07
N ILE A 52 -7.06 3.55 -15.93
CA ILE A 52 -6.19 3.22 -14.80
C ILE A 52 -5.38 1.96 -15.14
N ILE A 53 -4.19 2.17 -15.71
CA ILE A 53 -3.31 1.06 -16.12
C ILE A 53 -2.48 0.56 -14.93
N TYR A 54 -2.57 -0.76 -14.67
CA TYR A 54 -1.82 -1.43 -13.60
C TYR A 54 -0.38 -1.72 -14.06
N THR A 55 0.46 -0.70 -14.01
CA THR A 55 1.87 -0.74 -14.40
C THR A 55 2.74 -0.03 -13.38
N CYS A 56 4.05 -0.21 -13.48
CA CYS A 56 5.03 0.45 -12.61
C CYS A 56 5.85 1.47 -13.38
N GLY A 57 6.17 2.58 -12.71
CA GLY A 57 6.98 3.66 -13.25
C GLY A 57 8.39 3.75 -12.62
N PRO A 58 9.15 4.79 -12.96
CA PRO A 58 10.47 5.06 -12.37
C PRO A 58 10.38 5.35 -10.86
N ASN A 59 9.21 5.76 -10.38
CA ASN A 59 8.89 6.02 -8.97
C ASN A 59 7.68 5.18 -8.53
N PRO A 60 7.61 4.77 -7.25
CA PRO A 60 6.40 4.18 -6.68
C PRO A 60 5.20 5.08 -6.90
N THR A 61 4.11 4.51 -7.42
CA THR A 61 2.97 5.28 -7.90
C THR A 61 1.71 4.92 -7.12
N HIS A 62 0.97 5.92 -6.67
CA HIS A 62 -0.34 5.77 -6.06
C HIS A 62 -1.45 5.88 -7.11
N LEU A 63 -2.22 4.80 -7.27
CA LEU A 63 -3.31 4.70 -8.24
C LEU A 63 -4.66 5.13 -7.66
N SER A 64 -4.92 4.86 -6.37
CA SER A 64 -6.17 5.24 -5.71
C SER A 64 -6.19 6.69 -5.20
N ALA A 65 -5.80 7.64 -6.06
CA ALA A 65 -5.65 9.04 -5.72
C ALA A 65 -6.94 9.71 -5.22
N SER A 66 -8.08 9.24 -5.69
CA SER A 66 -9.41 9.78 -5.38
C SER A 66 -10.37 8.66 -5.00
N LEU A 67 -10.77 8.62 -3.73
CA LEU A 67 -11.64 7.59 -3.18
C LEU A 67 -13.07 8.09 -2.98
N SER A 68 -14.07 7.26 -3.28
CA SER A 68 -15.50 7.60 -3.12
C SER A 68 -15.86 8.00 -1.67
N THR A 69 -15.29 7.33 -0.66
CA THR A 69 -15.49 7.63 0.77
C THR A 69 -15.09 9.06 1.15
N PHE A 70 -14.20 9.68 0.38
CA PHE A 70 -13.71 11.05 0.61
C PHE A 70 -14.22 12.02 -0.47
N ASN A 71 -15.37 11.72 -1.08
CA ASN A 71 -15.96 12.52 -2.16
C ASN A 71 -14.96 12.77 -3.32
N TYR A 72 -14.15 11.77 -3.64
CA TYR A 72 -13.10 11.80 -4.67
C TYR A 72 -12.04 12.90 -4.45
N LYS A 73 -11.91 13.39 -3.22
CA LYS A 73 -10.80 14.25 -2.81
C LYS A 73 -9.67 13.40 -2.27
N LEU A 74 -8.44 13.84 -2.52
CA LEU A 74 -7.28 13.28 -1.87
C LEU A 74 -7.40 13.47 -0.36
N ILE A 75 -7.20 12.41 0.43
CA ILE A 75 -7.40 12.42 1.88
C ILE A 75 -6.49 13.47 2.54
N TYR A 76 -5.21 13.45 2.17
CA TYR A 76 -4.19 14.44 2.52
C TYR A 76 -3.03 14.34 1.51
N GLU A 77 -2.24 15.41 1.37
CA GLU A 77 -1.22 15.56 0.32
C GLU A 77 -0.26 14.35 0.20
N ARG A 78 0.15 13.82 1.35
CA ARG A 78 1.11 12.71 1.48
C ARG A 78 0.46 11.33 1.59
N PHE A 79 -0.85 11.19 1.35
CA PHE A 79 -1.49 9.87 1.40
C PHE A 79 -0.98 8.94 0.30
N PHE A 80 -0.53 7.74 0.68
CA PHE A 80 0.08 6.72 -0.20
C PHE A 80 -0.39 5.30 0.17
N GLY A 81 -1.71 5.13 0.30
CA GLY A 81 -2.35 3.86 0.67
C GLY A 81 -3.30 3.34 -0.41
N GLY A 82 -4.16 2.37 -0.07
CA GLY A 82 -5.16 1.85 -0.99
C GLY A 82 -4.55 0.96 -2.09
N VAL A 83 -4.22 1.58 -3.22
CA VAL A 83 -3.61 0.93 -4.39
C VAL A 83 -2.33 1.65 -4.79
N VAL A 84 -1.19 0.97 -4.60
CA VAL A 84 0.15 1.50 -4.89
C VAL A 84 0.97 0.50 -5.71
N THR A 85 1.87 1.00 -6.55
CA THR A 85 2.68 0.17 -7.46
C THR A 85 4.16 0.31 -7.18
N PHE A 86 4.88 -0.80 -7.24
CA PHE A 86 6.32 -0.87 -7.08
C PHE A 86 6.95 -1.79 -8.11
N THR A 87 8.04 -1.37 -8.74
CA THR A 87 8.92 -2.35 -9.38
C THR A 87 9.52 -3.26 -8.32
N ARG A 88 9.93 -4.47 -8.72
CA ARG A 88 10.64 -5.42 -7.84
C ARG A 88 11.79 -4.75 -7.09
N ASN A 89 12.62 -4.02 -7.83
CA ASN A 89 13.80 -3.35 -7.29
C ASN A 89 13.43 -2.22 -6.33
N GLN A 90 12.37 -1.45 -6.60
CA GLN A 90 11.89 -0.43 -5.68
C GLN A 90 11.43 -1.07 -4.36
N TYR A 91 10.60 -2.11 -4.42
CA TYR A 91 10.04 -2.75 -3.23
C TYR A 91 11.12 -3.40 -2.35
N LEU A 92 12.11 -4.05 -2.96
CA LEU A 92 13.27 -4.58 -2.25
C LEU A 92 14.15 -3.47 -1.66
N LYS A 93 14.38 -2.38 -2.39
CA LYS A 93 15.22 -1.26 -1.93
C LYS A 93 14.62 -0.53 -0.73
N ILE A 94 13.30 -0.33 -0.71
CA ILE A 94 12.59 0.25 0.44
C ILE A 94 12.39 -0.76 1.57
N ASN A 95 12.68 -2.03 1.30
CA ASN A 95 12.51 -3.14 2.22
C ASN A 95 11.04 -3.25 2.72
N GLY A 96 10.12 -3.25 1.76
CA GLY A 96 8.68 -3.45 1.95
C GLY A 96 8.01 -2.52 2.96
N PHE A 97 6.85 -2.94 3.46
CA PHE A 97 6.18 -2.30 4.60
C PHE A 97 6.90 -2.62 5.92
N SER A 98 6.73 -1.77 6.93
CA SER A 98 6.99 -2.15 8.33
C SER A 98 6.07 -3.29 8.77
N ASN A 99 6.61 -4.29 9.48
CA ASN A 99 5.85 -5.40 10.02
C ASN A 99 5.25 -5.10 11.41
N LEU A 100 5.36 -3.86 11.91
CA LEU A 100 5.00 -3.50 13.29
C LEU A 100 3.63 -2.82 13.43
N TYR A 101 2.97 -2.51 12.31
CA TYR A 101 1.66 -1.86 12.34
C TYR A 101 0.54 -2.89 12.39
N GLU A 102 0.03 -3.13 13.60
CA GLU A 102 -1.18 -3.92 13.84
C GLU A 102 -2.38 -3.01 14.08
N GLY A 103 -3.55 -3.38 13.55
CA GLY A 103 -4.76 -2.56 13.61
C GLY A 103 -4.73 -1.43 12.56
N TRP A 104 -5.58 -0.41 12.75
CA TRP A 104 -5.77 0.62 11.74
C TRP A 104 -4.81 1.81 11.90
N GLY A 105 -4.04 2.09 10.83
CA GLY A 105 -3.39 3.36 10.56
C GLY A 105 -1.87 3.40 10.81
N GLY A 106 -1.20 4.28 10.06
CA GLY A 106 0.23 4.63 10.17
C GLY A 106 1.15 3.85 9.22
N GLU A 107 0.73 2.69 8.73
CA GLU A 107 1.52 1.80 7.89
C GLU A 107 1.79 2.37 6.48
N ASP A 108 0.81 3.04 5.89
CA ASP A 108 0.93 3.66 4.55
C ASP A 108 1.84 4.89 4.58
N ASP A 109 1.80 5.64 5.67
CA ASP A 109 2.67 6.79 5.88
C ASP A 109 4.13 6.35 6.12
N ASP A 110 4.35 5.27 6.88
CA ASP A 110 5.68 4.65 7.05
C ASP A 110 6.22 4.13 5.71
N LEU A 111 5.37 3.50 4.89
CA LEU A 111 5.74 3.07 3.55
C LEU A 111 6.22 4.25 2.70
N LEU A 112 5.51 5.39 2.72
CA LEU A 112 5.94 6.58 1.99
C LEU A 112 7.26 7.13 2.52
N LEU A 113 7.47 7.15 3.84
CA LEU A 113 8.76 7.56 4.41
C LEU A 113 9.91 6.67 3.90
N ARG A 114 9.71 5.35 3.82
CA ARG A 114 10.69 4.41 3.25
C ARG A 114 10.98 4.67 1.78
N VAL A 115 9.93 4.99 1.00
CA VAL A 115 10.05 5.38 -0.42
C VAL A 115 10.96 6.59 -0.55
N GLU A 116 10.69 7.65 0.20
CA GLU A 116 11.44 8.91 0.14
C GLU A 116 12.88 8.74 0.64
N GLN A 117 13.10 8.04 1.75
CA GLN A 117 14.44 7.79 2.29
C GLN A 117 15.29 6.89 1.38
N SER A 118 14.65 6.09 0.54
CA SER A 118 15.32 5.30 -0.51
C SER A 118 15.64 6.11 -1.77
N GLY A 119 15.36 7.42 -1.76
CA GLY A 119 15.64 8.34 -2.87
C GLY A 119 14.64 8.27 -4.02
N TYR A 120 13.46 7.71 -3.79
CA TYR A 120 12.35 7.78 -4.75
C TYR A 120 11.39 8.90 -4.38
N ASN A 121 10.66 9.38 -5.38
CA ASN A 121 9.60 10.36 -5.15
C ASN A 121 8.24 9.65 -5.14
N LEU A 122 7.28 10.23 -4.44
CA LEU A 122 5.88 9.90 -4.62
C LEU A 122 5.43 10.26 -6.04
N SER A 123 5.00 9.27 -6.81
CA SER A 123 4.25 9.47 -8.04
C SER A 123 2.76 9.24 -7.78
N ARG A 124 1.89 10.01 -8.41
CA ARG A 124 0.43 9.89 -8.22
C ARG A 124 -0.24 10.00 -9.58
N ILE A 125 -1.14 9.06 -9.88
CA ILE A 125 -1.97 9.18 -11.08
C ILE A 125 -2.83 10.46 -10.99
N ASN A 126 -3.23 11.00 -12.15
CA ASN A 126 -4.12 12.15 -12.19
C ASN A 126 -5.40 11.86 -11.38
N VAL A 127 -5.78 12.74 -10.46
CA VAL A 127 -6.95 12.58 -9.57
C VAL A 127 -8.29 12.44 -10.30
N LEU A 128 -8.39 12.94 -11.53
CA LEU A 128 -9.59 12.81 -12.36
C LEU A 128 -9.73 11.38 -12.91
N THR A 129 -8.60 10.73 -13.25
CA THR A 129 -8.54 9.35 -13.77
C THR A 129 -8.45 8.33 -12.64
N GLY A 130 -7.66 8.61 -11.59
CA GLY A 130 -7.39 7.71 -10.46
C GLY A 130 -8.52 7.59 -9.44
N ARG A 131 -9.76 7.46 -9.94
CA ARG A 131 -10.96 7.32 -9.14
C ARG A 131 -11.20 5.85 -8.79
N TYR A 132 -11.43 5.62 -7.51
CA TYR A 132 -11.73 4.30 -6.99
C TYR A 132 -12.97 4.36 -6.09
N TYR A 133 -13.88 3.42 -6.31
CA TYR A 133 -14.99 3.15 -5.41
C TYR A 133 -14.50 2.31 -4.24
N ALA A 134 -14.63 2.83 -3.02
CA ALA A 134 -14.38 2.05 -1.81
C ALA A 134 -15.68 1.37 -1.36
N LEU A 135 -15.67 0.04 -1.32
CA LEU A 135 -16.81 -0.75 -0.86
C LEU A 135 -17.13 -0.41 0.59
N SER A 136 -18.40 -0.12 0.89
CA SER A 136 -18.83 0.17 2.25
C SER A 136 -18.72 -1.08 3.13
N HIS A 137 -18.03 -0.95 4.25
CA HIS A 137 -17.92 -2.00 5.26
C HIS A 137 -17.95 -1.40 6.66
N ASN A 138 -18.37 -2.19 7.66
CA ASN A 138 -18.22 -1.79 9.06
C ASN A 138 -16.73 -1.86 9.46
N THR A 139 -16.30 -0.99 10.36
CA THR A 139 -14.99 -1.15 11.00
C THR A 139 -14.95 -2.50 11.70
N ASP A 140 -13.92 -3.30 11.41
CA ASP A 140 -13.72 -4.58 12.08
C ASP A 140 -13.41 -4.34 13.57
N LYS A 141 -14.14 -5.03 14.45
CA LYS A 141 -14.00 -4.90 15.91
C LYS A 141 -12.61 -5.28 16.40
N LEU A 142 -11.89 -6.12 15.67
CA LEU A 142 -10.52 -6.50 16.00
C LEU A 142 -9.51 -5.43 15.56
N ASN A 143 -9.87 -4.49 14.68
CA ASN A 143 -8.95 -3.55 14.04
C ASN A 143 -9.23 -2.10 14.44
N GLU A 144 -9.23 -1.85 15.75
CA GLU A 144 -9.26 -0.50 16.30
C GLU A 144 -8.06 0.34 15.82
N LYS A 145 -8.20 1.67 15.92
CA LYS A 145 -7.11 2.60 15.56
C LYS A 145 -5.91 2.34 16.46
N ASN A 146 -4.76 2.07 15.86
CA ASN A 146 -3.53 1.84 16.62
C ASN A 146 -3.11 3.14 17.33
N PRO A 147 -3.06 3.19 18.68
CA PRO A 147 -2.68 4.40 19.40
C PRO A 147 -1.20 4.76 19.21
N GLU A 148 -0.34 3.77 18.90
CA GLU A 148 1.09 3.93 18.70
C GLU A 148 1.47 4.22 17.24
N ARG A 149 0.48 4.36 16.33
CA ARG A 149 0.71 4.54 14.89
C ARG A 149 1.62 5.72 14.52
N PHE A 150 1.66 6.75 15.35
CA PHE A 150 2.55 7.91 15.16
C PHE A 150 3.91 7.74 15.83
N VAL A 151 4.04 6.86 16.82
CA VAL A 151 5.28 6.62 17.57
C VAL A 151 6.29 5.89 16.69
N PHE A 152 5.84 4.90 15.93
CA PHE A 152 6.69 4.09 15.07
C PHE A 152 7.40 4.88 13.96
N GLN A 153 6.80 5.97 13.47
CA GLN A 153 7.40 6.84 12.46
C GLN A 153 8.59 7.63 13.03
N VAL A 154 8.55 7.95 14.32
CA VAL A 154 9.60 8.71 15.03
C VAL A 154 10.75 7.80 15.46
N VAL A 155 10.44 6.54 15.75
CA VAL A 155 11.37 5.58 16.34
C VAL A 155 11.58 4.43 15.37
N LYS A 156 12.37 4.59 14.29
CA LYS A 156 12.90 3.39 13.61
C LYS A 156 14.15 3.59 12.75
N ASN A 157 15.21 2.93 13.22
CA ASN A 157 16.29 2.39 12.41
C ASN A 157 15.74 1.17 11.64
N PHE A 158 15.80 1.18 10.31
CA PHE A 158 15.39 0.11 9.41
C PHE A 158 16.16 -1.21 9.64
N ARG A 159 15.77 -1.99 10.64
CA ARG A 159 16.40 -3.28 10.96
C ARG A 159 15.51 -4.51 10.74
N GLU A 160 14.25 -4.34 10.38
CA GLU A 160 13.40 -5.47 10.02
C GLU A 160 13.65 -5.80 8.56
N SER A 161 13.91 -7.05 8.20
CA SER A 161 13.87 -7.50 6.81
C SER A 161 12.41 -7.77 6.42
N ILE A 162 12.09 -7.58 5.13
CA ILE A 162 10.95 -8.24 4.50
C ILE A 162 10.99 -9.75 4.74
#